data_AF-A0A392VTM1-F1
#
_entry.id   AF-A0A392VTM1-F1
#
_cell.length_a   1.000
_cell.length_b   1.000
_cell.length_c   1.000
_cell.angle_alpha   90.00
_cell.angle_beta   90.00
_cell.angle_gamma   90.00
#
_symmetry.space_group_name_H-M   'P 1'
#
loop_
_entity.id
_entity.type
_entity.pdbx_description
1 polymer ?
#
loop_
_entity_poly.entity_id
_entity_poly.type
_entity_poly.pdbx_seq_one_letter_code
_entity_poly.pdbx_strand_id
1 'polypeptide(L)' 'MVKEGIVLGHRISKKGLEVDQAKVEKIEKLPPPANIKGVRSFLGHAGFY' A
#
# COMPACT_ATOMS: atom_id res chain seq x y z
N MET A 1 -3.82 -12.35 -19.29
CA MET A 1 -2.90 -11.35 -18.70
C MET A 1 -3.64 -10.03 -18.59
N VAL A 2 -3.71 -9.42 -17.41
CA VAL A 2 -4.40 -8.14 -17.20
C VAL A 2 -3.58 -7.05 -17.91
N LYS A 3 -4.21 -6.27 -18.79
CA LYS A 3 -3.54 -5.20 -19.54
C LYS A 3 -3.49 -3.90 -18.76
N GLU A 4 -4.57 -3.57 -18.07
CA GLU A 4 -4.70 -2.42 -17.16
C GLU A 4 -5.71 -2.77 -16.05
N GLY A 5 -5.50 -2.32 -14.83
CA GLY A 5 -6.41 -2.57 -13.71
C GLY A 5 -5.71 -2.62 -12.34
N ILE A 6 -6.49 -2.82 -11.27
CA ILE A 6 -5.94 -2.97 -9.90
C ILE A 6 -5.79 -4.46 -9.59
N VAL A 7 -4.57 -4.87 -9.23
CA VAL A 7 -4.23 -6.24 -8.85
C VAL A 7 -3.42 -6.19 -7.56
N LEU A 8 -3.87 -6.90 -6.52
CA LEU A 8 -3.25 -6.90 -5.18
C LEU A 8 -3.08 -5.51 -4.52
N GLY A 9 -3.74 -4.48 -5.06
CA GLY A 9 -3.57 -3.07 -4.61
C GLY A 9 -2.49 -2.30 -5.33
N HIS A 10 -2.05 -2.79 -6.47
CA HIS A 10 -1.21 -2.05 -7.39
C HIS A 10 -1.98 -1.82 -8.67
N ARG A 11 -1.86 -0.61 -9.20
CA ARG A 11 -2.37 -0.25 -10.50
C ARG A 11 -1.38 -0.71 -11.55
N ILE A 12 -1.82 -1.65 -12.37
CA ILE A 12 -1.11 -2.06 -13.58
C ILE A 12 -1.54 -1.14 -14.72
N SER A 13 -0.59 -0.53 -15.40
CA SER A 13 -0.82 0.26 -16.61
C SER A 13 0.30 0.08 -17.62
N LYS A 14 0.15 0.65 -18.82
CA LYS A 14 1.24 0.72 -19.80
C LYS A 14 2.47 1.48 -19.30
N LYS A 15 2.32 2.33 -18.27
CA LYS A 15 3.44 3.05 -17.63
C LYS A 15 4.20 2.19 -16.62
N GLY A 16 3.65 1.04 -16.23
CA GLY A 16 4.23 0.11 -15.27
C GLY A 16 3.30 -0.22 -14.11
N LEU A 17 3.91 -0.66 -13.01
CA LEU A 17 3.25 -0.95 -11.73
C LEU A 17 3.30 0.30 -10.85
N GLU A 18 2.14 0.82 -10.47
CA GLU A 18 2.02 1.96 -9.57
C GLU A 18 1.30 1.51 -8.28
N VAL A 19 1.65 2.10 -7.15
CA VAL A 19 0.90 1.88 -5.91
C VAL A 19 -0.48 2.52 -6.05
N ASP A 20 -1.52 1.80 -5.64
CA ASP A 20 -2.87 2.36 -5.63
C ASP A 20 -2.97 3.51 -4.61
N GLN A 21 -3.30 4.71 -5.10
CA GLN A 21 -3.42 5.93 -4.30
C GLN A 21 -4.40 5.77 -3.14
N ALA A 22 -5.47 4.99 -3.32
CA ALA A 22 -6.46 4.74 -2.27
C ALA A 22 -5.87 4.01 -1.05
N LYS A 23 -4.75 3.30 -1.21
CA LYS A 23 -4.02 2.65 -0.12
C LYS A 23 -3.08 3.61 0.60
N VAL A 24 -2.44 4.53 -0.13
CA VAL A 24 -1.61 5.60 0.45
C VAL A 24 -2.45 6.48 1.37
N GLU A 25 -3.62 6.94 0.89
CA GLU A 25 -4.54 7.75 1.69
C GLU A 25 -5.01 7.07 2.97
N LYS A 26 -5.12 5.74 2.96
CA LYS A 26 -5.46 4.97 4.17
C LYS A 26 -4.32 4.97 5.17
N ILE A 27 -3.08 4.79 4.71
CA ILE A 27 -1.89 4.79 5.56
C ILE A 27 -1.68 6.19 6.17
N GLU A 28 -1.88 7.25 5.40
CA GLU A 28 -1.77 8.64 5.89
C GLU A 28 -2.78 8.96 7.01
N LYS A 29 -3.95 8.33 7.00
CA LYS A 29 -5.00 8.52 8.02
C LYS A 29 -4.81 7.64 9.26
N LEU A 30 -3.84 6.72 9.27
CA LEU A 30 -3.59 5.88 10.44
C LEU A 30 -2.97 6.71 11.58
N PRO A 31 -3.40 6.48 12.83
CA PRO A 31 -2.74 7.10 13.97
C PRO A 31 -1.30 6.58 14.09
N PRO A 32 -0.37 7.38 14.63
CA PRO A 32 0.98 6.92 14.90
C PRO A 32 0.97 5.67 15.78
N PRO A 33 1.79 4.65 15.48
CA PRO A 33 1.84 3.44 16.28
C PRO A 33 2.32 3.74 17.70
N ALA A 34 1.54 3.34 18.70
CA ALA A 34 1.81 3.63 20.11
C ALA A 34 2.72 2.59 20.81
N ASN A 35 3.07 1.49 20.15
CA ASN A 35 3.90 0.43 20.73
C ASN A 35 4.70 -0.31 19.65
N ILE A 36 5.68 -1.11 20.08
CA ILE A 36 6.59 -1.87 19.21
C ILE A 36 5.83 -2.81 18.27
N LYS A 37 4.74 -3.43 18.73
CA LYS A 37 3.91 -4.30 17.89
C LYS A 37 3.25 -3.51 16.76
N GLY A 38 2.74 -2.30 17.06
CA GLY A 38 2.18 -1.37 16.09
C GLY A 38 3.22 -0.92 15.06
N VAL A 39 4.43 -0.59 15.50
CA VAL A 39 5.53 -0.23 14.59
C VAL A 39 5.89 -1.38 13.65
N ARG A 40 6.05 -2.59 14.18
CA ARG A 40 6.35 -3.79 13.36
C ARG A 40 5.23 -4.09 12.36
N SER A 41 3.98 -3.97 12.80
CA SER A 41 2.81 -4.15 11.93
C SER A 41 2.77 -3.12 10.80
N PHE A 42 3.03 -1.84 11.13
CA PHE A 42 3.09 -0.76 10.16
C PHE A 42 4.20 -0.99 9.13
N LEU A 43 5.41 -1.32 9.58
CA LEU A 43 6.55 -1.59 8.69
C LEU A 43 6.31 -2.82 7.81
N GLY A 44 5.66 -3.87 8.34
CA GLY A 44 5.28 -5.03 7.54
C GLY A 44 4.25 -4.69 6.45
N HIS A 45 3.32 -3.78 6.74
CA HIS A 45 2.37 -3.26 5.76
C HIS A 45 3.10 -2.42 4.70
N ALA A 46 3.91 -1.44 5.13
CA ALA A 46 4.63 -0.54 4.26
C ALA A 46 5.68 -1.25 3.37
N GLY A 47 6.26 -2.36 3.84
CA GLY A 47 7.21 -3.15 3.04
C GLY A 47 6.56 -4.11 2.03
N PHE A 48 5.25 -4.35 2.13
CA PHE A 48 4.49 -5.12 1.14
C PHE A 48 3.94 -4.25 0.00
N TYR A 49 3.78 -2.94 0.24
CA TYR A 49 3.24 -1.98 -0.72
C TYR A 49 4.31 -1.24 -1.50
#